data_AF-A0A6L9KCJ1-F1
#
_entry.id   AF-A0A6L9KCJ1-F1
#
_cell.length_a   1.000
_cell.length_b   1.000
_cell.length_c   1.000
_cell.angle_alpha   90.00
_cell.angle_beta   90.00
_cell.angle_gamma   90.00
#
_symmetry.space_group_name_H-M   'P 1'
#
loop_
_entity.id
_entity.type
_entity.pdbx_description
1 polymer ?
#
loop_
_entity_poly.entity_id
_entity_poly.type
_entity_poly.pdbx_seq_one_letter_code
_entity_poly.pdbx_strand_id
1 'polypeptide(L)'
;MKIEIGSRSLMEPCESVSIKSIIGELLPTADFADTDFVVQAVLPKRTLLEKTFLLHELFQSPTIGKDINRMSRHLYDLEKLMDSKYCEDVLLDNTLYNEIIKHRERYSSMAGVDYSTHQPQTIGFVPPESVLKDWEKDYLLMQENMIYGESLNFNQLIARMTELNNRFNTTNF
;
A
#
# COMPACT_ATOMS: atom_id res chain seq x y z
N MET A 1 -5.78 7.85 19.60
CA MET A 1 -6.37 7.15 18.44
C MET A 1 -6.88 8.21 17.47
N LYS A 2 -6.51 8.14 16.18
CA LYS A 2 -7.02 9.03 15.13
C LYS A 2 -7.95 8.21 14.24
N ILE A 3 -9.19 8.64 14.09
CA ILE A 3 -10.17 8.05 13.17
C ILE A 3 -10.30 8.99 11.97
N GLU A 4 -10.15 8.45 10.77
CA GLU A 4 -10.32 9.20 9.53
C GLU A 4 -11.54 8.64 8.79
N ILE A 5 -12.48 9.52 8.41
CA ILE A 5 -13.70 9.17 7.68
C ILE A 5 -13.63 9.85 6.31
N GLY A 6 -13.47 9.05 5.24
CA GLY A 6 -13.36 9.55 3.87
C GLY A 6 -14.68 9.42 3.11
N SER A 7 -15.33 10.53 2.77
CA SER A 7 -16.55 10.54 1.94
C SER A 7 -16.30 10.30 0.45
N ARG A 8 -15.03 10.42 0.02
CA ARG A 8 -14.59 10.21 -1.36
C ARG A 8 -13.84 8.90 -1.56
N SER A 9 -13.73 8.08 -0.51
CA SER A 9 -13.12 6.76 -0.65
C SER A 9 -14.14 5.85 -1.33
N LEU A 10 -13.74 5.19 -2.43
CA LEU A 10 -14.49 4.00 -2.87
C LEU A 10 -14.53 3.03 -1.68
N MET A 11 -15.64 2.36 -1.44
CA MET A 11 -15.73 1.31 -0.41
C MET A 11 -15.74 -0.09 -1.04
N GLU A 12 -15.82 -0.17 -2.36
CA GLU A 12 -15.92 -1.40 -3.12
C GLU A 12 -14.69 -1.60 -4.02
N PRO A 13 -14.33 -2.85 -4.37
CA PRO A 13 -14.89 -4.08 -3.81
C PRO A 13 -14.43 -4.34 -2.36
N CYS A 14 -15.29 -4.95 -1.55
CA CYS A 14 -15.01 -5.34 -0.16
C CYS A 14 -15.37 -6.81 0.11
N GLU A 15 -14.83 -7.35 1.19
CA GLU A 15 -15.13 -8.69 1.69
C GLU A 15 -15.42 -8.68 3.20
N SER A 16 -16.16 -9.68 3.64
CA SER A 16 -16.44 -9.91 5.06
C SER A 16 -15.29 -10.68 5.70
N VAL A 17 -14.62 -10.05 6.66
CA VAL A 17 -13.46 -10.64 7.37
C VAL A 17 -13.83 -10.84 8.83
N SER A 18 -13.61 -12.05 9.34
CA SER A 18 -13.69 -12.32 10.78
C SER A 18 -12.41 -11.83 11.45
N ILE A 19 -12.54 -11.00 12.49
CA ILE A 19 -11.41 -10.53 13.28
C ILE A 19 -11.61 -10.85 14.76
N LYS A 20 -10.50 -11.08 15.44
CA LYS A 20 -10.40 -11.31 16.87
C LYS A 20 -9.31 -10.41 17.43
N SER A 21 -9.47 -9.96 18.67
CA SER A 21 -8.41 -9.20 19.32
C SER A 21 -7.25 -10.12 19.71
N ILE A 22 -6.06 -9.55 19.78
CA ILE A 22 -4.87 -10.24 20.28
C ILE A 22 -5.10 -10.76 21.71
N ILE A 23 -5.88 -10.03 22.53
CA ILE A 23 -6.22 -10.47 23.88
C ILE A 23 -7.11 -11.72 23.84
N GLY A 24 -8.15 -11.73 23.01
CA GLY A 24 -9.01 -12.89 22.83
C GLY A 24 -8.29 -14.10 22.22
N GLU A 25 -7.25 -13.87 21.41
CA GLU A 25 -6.39 -14.94 20.88
C GLU A 25 -5.44 -15.52 21.94
N LEU A 26 -4.78 -14.66 22.72
CA LEU A 26 -3.77 -15.10 23.71
C LEU A 26 -4.38 -15.57 25.03
N LEU A 27 -5.56 -15.07 25.41
CA LEU A 27 -6.22 -15.35 26.69
C LEU A 27 -7.68 -15.78 26.48
N PRO A 28 -7.95 -16.88 25.74
CA PRO A 28 -9.30 -17.23 25.30
C PRO A 28 -10.28 -17.59 26.43
N THR A 29 -9.78 -17.84 27.64
CA THR A 29 -10.58 -18.21 28.81
C THR A 29 -10.73 -17.09 29.83
N ALA A 30 -10.18 -15.90 29.55
CA ALA A 30 -10.32 -14.75 30.45
C ALA A 30 -11.74 -14.17 30.37
N ASP A 31 -12.24 -13.60 31.47
CA ASP A 31 -13.58 -13.00 31.52
C ASP A 31 -13.75 -11.80 30.56
N PHE A 32 -12.63 -11.23 30.11
CA PHE A 32 -12.55 -10.15 29.13
C PHE A 32 -12.10 -10.62 27.74
N ALA A 33 -12.12 -11.94 27.48
CA ALA A 33 -11.78 -12.47 26.17
C ALA A 33 -12.89 -12.16 25.16
N ASP A 34 -12.53 -11.42 24.11
CA ASP A 34 -13.46 -11.09 23.05
C ASP A 34 -13.68 -12.30 22.12
N THR A 35 -14.89 -12.40 21.58
CA THR A 35 -15.20 -13.36 20.51
C THR A 35 -14.93 -12.75 19.13
N ASP A 36 -14.80 -13.63 18.13
CA ASP A 36 -14.72 -13.24 16.73
C ASP A 36 -15.92 -12.37 16.35
N PHE A 37 -15.67 -11.32 15.57
CA PHE A 37 -16.71 -10.51 14.95
C PHE A 37 -16.35 -10.17 13.50
N VAL A 38 -17.38 -9.96 12.68
CA VAL A 38 -17.22 -9.77 11.24
C VAL A 38 -17.20 -8.28 10.92
N VAL A 39 -16.23 -7.86 10.12
CA VAL A 39 -16.10 -6.50 9.56
C VAL A 39 -16.10 -6.54 8.04
N GLN A 40 -16.54 -5.44 7.41
CA GLN A 40 -16.34 -5.24 5.97
C GLN A 40 -14.97 -4.58 5.75
N ALA A 41 -14.11 -5.26 4.99
CA ALA A 41 -12.78 -4.75 4.64
C ALA A 41 -12.66 -4.62 3.11
N VAL A 42 -12.03 -3.53 2.65
CA VAL A 42 -11.72 -3.36 1.22
C VAL A 42 -10.77 -4.46 0.78
N LEU A 43 -10.97 -5.01 -0.43
CA LEU A 43 -10.15 -6.10 -0.93
C LEU A 43 -8.64 -5.72 -0.97
N PRO A 44 -7.74 -6.63 -0.57
CA PRO A 44 -6.29 -6.37 -0.59
C PRO A 44 -5.77 -5.96 -1.97
N LYS A 45 -6.34 -6.50 -3.06
CA LYS A 45 -5.98 -6.15 -4.45
C LYS A 45 -6.11 -4.64 -4.72
N ARG A 46 -7.15 -4.01 -4.20
CA ARG A 46 -7.37 -2.57 -4.36
C ARG A 46 -6.40 -1.77 -3.51
N THR A 47 -6.19 -2.19 -2.26
CA THR A 47 -5.22 -1.56 -1.35
C THR A 47 -3.81 -1.57 -1.96
N LEU A 48 -3.42 -2.65 -2.65
CA LEU A 48 -2.16 -2.75 -3.36
C LEU A 48 -2.06 -1.66 -4.45
N LEU A 49 -3.05 -1.58 -5.35
CA LEU A 49 -3.07 -0.57 -6.41
C LEU A 49 -3.08 0.87 -5.88
N GLU A 50 -3.87 1.15 -4.85
CA GLU A 50 -3.93 2.49 -4.26
C GLU A 50 -2.59 2.93 -3.66
N LYS A 51 -1.83 2.01 -3.06
CA LYS A 51 -0.49 2.29 -2.54
C LYS A 51 0.52 2.46 -3.67
N THR A 52 0.46 1.61 -4.70
CA THR A 52 1.30 1.73 -5.91
C THR A 52 1.11 3.10 -6.57
N PHE A 53 -0.14 3.52 -6.81
CA PHE A 53 -0.43 4.83 -7.40
C PHE A 53 -0.02 5.98 -6.50
N LEU A 54 -0.28 5.90 -5.19
CA LEU A 54 0.14 6.93 -4.24
C LEU A 54 1.66 7.17 -4.29
N LEU A 55 2.46 6.10 -4.29
CA LEU A 55 3.90 6.19 -4.35
C LEU A 55 4.38 6.77 -5.68
N HIS A 56 3.79 6.33 -6.79
CA HIS A 56 4.11 6.85 -8.11
C HIS A 56 3.84 8.36 -8.22
N GLU A 57 2.68 8.80 -7.75
CA GLU A 57 2.30 10.21 -7.68
C GLU A 57 3.27 11.01 -6.80
N LEU A 58 3.60 10.49 -5.62
CA LEU A 58 4.53 11.13 -4.69
C LEU A 58 5.92 11.34 -5.30
N PHE A 59 6.39 10.41 -6.13
CA PHE A 59 7.70 10.51 -6.79
C PHE A 59 7.71 11.38 -8.05
N GLN A 60 6.55 11.68 -8.62
CA GLN A 60 6.42 12.71 -9.67
C GLN A 60 6.31 14.12 -9.10
N SER A 61 5.81 14.25 -7.86
CA SER A 61 5.50 15.55 -7.28
C SER A 61 6.72 16.47 -7.18
N PRO A 62 6.59 17.77 -7.51
CA PRO A 62 7.64 18.77 -7.27
C PRO A 62 8.03 18.91 -5.78
N THR A 63 7.18 18.40 -4.88
CA THR A 63 7.45 18.36 -3.44
C THR A 63 8.04 17.05 -2.99
N ILE A 64 8.57 16.22 -3.89
CA ILE A 64 9.24 14.98 -3.53
C ILE A 64 10.26 15.21 -2.41
N GLY A 65 10.18 14.38 -1.38
CA GLY A 65 11.02 14.48 -0.18
C GLY A 65 10.55 15.47 0.88
N LYS A 66 9.50 16.27 0.61
CA LYS A 66 8.81 17.04 1.65
C LYS A 66 7.83 16.10 2.36
N ASP A 67 8.02 15.94 3.67
CA ASP A 67 7.19 15.11 4.56
C ASP A 67 7.19 13.60 4.23
N ILE A 68 8.37 12.98 4.35
CA ILE A 68 8.54 11.51 4.20
C ILE A 68 8.02 10.76 5.43
N ASN A 69 7.66 11.45 6.52
CA ASN A 69 7.33 10.82 7.79
C ASN A 69 6.21 9.76 7.65
N ARG A 70 6.56 8.51 7.97
CA ARG A 70 5.75 7.30 7.90
C ARG A 70 5.32 6.91 6.47
N MET A 71 5.97 7.44 5.44
CA MET A 71 5.66 7.09 4.04
C MET A 71 6.26 5.75 3.64
N SER A 72 7.36 5.32 4.27
CA SER A 72 7.98 4.01 4.04
C SER A 72 7.04 2.83 4.36
N ARG A 73 5.99 3.03 5.18
CA ARG A 73 4.95 2.02 5.44
C ARG A 73 4.31 1.51 4.16
N HIS A 74 4.19 2.37 3.14
CA HIS A 74 3.55 2.00 1.90
C HIS A 74 4.41 0.99 1.13
N LEU A 75 5.74 1.07 1.21
CA LEU A 75 6.65 0.06 0.67
C LEU A 75 6.53 -1.25 1.45
N TYR A 76 6.50 -1.18 2.78
CA TYR A 76 6.32 -2.36 3.63
C TYR A 76 5.00 -3.08 3.34
N ASP A 77 3.90 -2.34 3.21
CA ASP A 77 2.59 -2.92 2.90
C ASP A 77 2.56 -3.60 1.53
N LEU A 78 3.22 -3.01 0.52
CA LEU A 78 3.38 -3.64 -0.80
C LEU A 78 4.23 -4.91 -0.71
N GLU A 79 5.30 -4.89 0.08
CA GLU A 79 6.16 -6.06 0.33
C GLU A 79 5.36 -7.23 0.94
N LYS A 80 4.42 -6.93 1.84
CA LYS A 80 3.55 -7.96 2.44
C LYS A 80 2.49 -8.51 1.48
N LEU A 81 2.10 -7.75 0.47
CA LEU A 81 1.07 -8.17 -0.49
C LEU A 81 1.63 -8.79 -1.77
N MET A 82 2.89 -8.52 -2.13
CA MET A 82 3.44 -8.86 -3.45
C MET A 82 3.49 -10.35 -3.78
N ASP A 83 3.60 -11.22 -2.76
CA ASP A 83 3.64 -12.68 -2.95
C ASP A 83 2.29 -13.35 -2.62
N SER A 84 1.23 -12.55 -2.49
CA SER A 84 -0.13 -13.05 -2.33
C SER A 84 -0.82 -13.22 -3.68
N LYS A 85 -1.82 -14.11 -3.74
CA LYS A 85 -2.73 -14.24 -4.90
C LYS A 85 -3.34 -12.91 -5.33
N TYR A 86 -3.52 -11.97 -4.39
CA TYR A 86 -4.10 -10.67 -4.71
C TYR A 86 -3.20 -9.84 -5.61
N CYS A 87 -1.88 -9.98 -5.52
CA CYS A 87 -0.96 -9.30 -6.43
C CYS A 87 -1.06 -9.89 -7.84
N GLU A 88 -1.15 -11.22 -7.96
CA GLU A 88 -1.34 -11.89 -9.25
C GLU A 88 -2.66 -11.45 -9.91
N ASP A 89 -3.76 -11.46 -9.13
CA ASP A 89 -5.08 -11.03 -9.60
C ASP A 89 -5.08 -9.57 -10.11
N VAL A 90 -4.37 -8.66 -9.41
CA VAL A 90 -4.25 -7.25 -9.83
C VAL A 90 -3.64 -7.12 -11.22
N LEU A 91 -2.59 -7.89 -11.49
CA LEU A 91 -1.86 -7.82 -12.76
C LEU A 91 -2.67 -8.40 -13.93
N LEU A 92 -3.78 -9.10 -13.65
CA LEU A 92 -4.69 -9.62 -14.66
C LEU A 92 -6.00 -8.80 -14.79
N ASP A 93 -6.30 -7.93 -13.83
CA ASP A 93 -7.56 -7.19 -13.73
C ASP A 93 -7.45 -5.76 -14.29
N ASN A 94 -7.34 -5.66 -15.62
CA ASN A 94 -7.28 -4.39 -16.35
C ASN A 94 -8.48 -3.45 -16.05
N THR A 95 -9.64 -4.03 -15.75
CA THR A 95 -10.86 -3.25 -15.47
C THR A 95 -10.71 -2.52 -14.13
N LEU A 96 -10.41 -3.25 -13.05
CA LEU A 96 -10.20 -2.65 -11.73
C LEU A 96 -9.06 -1.62 -11.75
N TYR A 97 -7.97 -1.94 -12.46
CA TYR A 97 -6.81 -1.06 -12.59
C TYR A 97 -7.21 0.32 -13.13
N ASN A 98 -7.89 0.34 -14.27
CA ASN A 98 -8.32 1.60 -14.92
C ASN A 98 -9.44 2.31 -14.17
N GLU A 99 -10.33 1.59 -13.48
CA GLU A 99 -11.37 2.20 -12.64
C GLU A 99 -10.76 3.00 -11.49
N ILE A 100 -9.75 2.45 -10.82
CA ILE A 100 -9.06 3.14 -9.72
C ILE A 100 -8.32 4.38 -10.24
N ILE A 101 -7.65 4.31 -11.40
CA ILE A 101 -6.99 5.48 -12.02
C ILE A 101 -8.01 6.58 -12.30
N LYS A 102 -9.11 6.25 -13.00
CA LYS A 102 -10.17 7.23 -13.34
C LYS A 102 -10.77 7.88 -12.10
N HIS A 103 -11.01 7.09 -11.05
CA HIS A 103 -11.51 7.63 -9.79
C HIS A 103 -10.50 8.57 -9.13
N ARG A 104 -9.22 8.18 -9.06
CA ARG A 104 -8.14 9.00 -8.48
C ARG A 104 -7.97 10.32 -9.24
N GLU A 105 -7.89 10.27 -10.56
CA GLU A 105 -7.79 11.47 -11.41
C GLU A 105 -8.96 12.44 -11.16
N ARG A 106 -10.17 11.91 -10.94
CA ARG A 106 -11.36 12.76 -10.73
C ARG A 106 -11.51 13.30 -9.32
N TYR A 107 -11.18 12.52 -8.29
CA TYR A 107 -11.56 12.82 -6.90
C TYR A 107 -10.38 13.06 -5.95
N SER A 108 -9.17 12.65 -6.35
CA SER A 108 -7.95 12.69 -5.54
C SER A 108 -6.73 13.16 -6.33
N SER A 109 -6.94 13.96 -7.38
CA SER A 109 -5.86 14.45 -8.24
C SER A 109 -4.80 15.23 -7.46
N MET A 110 -3.53 14.93 -7.69
CA MET A 110 -2.41 15.70 -7.15
C MET A 110 -1.85 16.67 -8.21
N ALA A 111 -1.59 17.91 -7.81
CA ALA A 111 -1.00 18.90 -8.71
C ALA A 111 0.42 18.49 -9.14
N GLY A 112 0.68 18.52 -10.44
CA GLY A 112 1.99 18.17 -11.02
C GLY A 112 2.18 16.68 -11.31
N VAL A 113 1.13 15.86 -11.19
CA VAL A 113 1.14 14.45 -11.57
C VAL A 113 0.59 14.26 -12.99
N ASP A 114 1.25 13.43 -13.79
CA ASP A 114 0.78 13.00 -15.10
C ASP A 114 0.08 11.62 -15.01
N TYR A 115 -1.26 11.61 -15.02
CA TYR A 115 -2.05 10.39 -14.92
C TYR A 115 -1.94 9.46 -16.14
N SER A 116 -1.36 9.92 -17.26
CA SER A 116 -1.08 9.05 -18.40
C SER A 116 0.04 8.03 -18.12
N THR A 117 0.86 8.30 -17.11
CA THR A 117 1.98 7.44 -16.70
C THR A 117 1.59 6.34 -15.70
N HIS A 118 0.32 6.29 -15.28
CA HIS A 118 -0.17 5.27 -14.35
C HIS A 118 -0.37 3.89 -14.98
N GLN A 119 -0.11 3.71 -16.28
CA GLN A 119 -0.19 2.40 -16.93
C GLN A 119 0.92 1.46 -16.44
N PRO A 120 0.72 0.13 -16.47
CA PRO A 120 1.68 -0.82 -15.92
C PRO A 120 3.10 -0.67 -16.47
N GLN A 121 3.27 -0.29 -17.73
CA GLN A 121 4.60 -0.17 -18.37
C GLN A 121 5.39 1.05 -17.92
N THR A 122 4.72 2.06 -17.36
CA THR A 122 5.32 3.35 -17.00
C THR A 122 5.24 3.65 -15.51
N ILE A 123 4.48 2.85 -14.74
CA ILE A 123 4.36 3.02 -13.31
C ILE A 123 5.73 2.86 -12.65
N GLY A 124 5.97 3.64 -11.60
CA GLY A 124 7.23 3.63 -10.89
C GLY A 124 7.03 4.07 -9.45
N PHE A 125 7.20 3.13 -8.52
CA PHE A 125 6.98 3.33 -7.09
C PHE A 125 8.19 2.92 -6.24
N VAL A 126 9.37 2.84 -6.86
CA VAL A 126 10.64 2.71 -6.13
C VAL A 126 11.16 4.12 -5.83
N PRO A 127 11.53 4.44 -4.58
CA PRO A 127 12.07 5.76 -4.24
C PRO A 127 13.29 6.13 -5.09
N PRO A 128 13.33 7.32 -5.70
CA PRO A 128 14.49 7.75 -6.47
C PRO A 128 15.69 8.06 -5.58
N GLU A 129 16.89 8.02 -6.16
CA GLU A 129 18.16 8.21 -5.44
C GLU A 129 18.21 9.50 -4.62
N SER A 130 17.57 10.57 -5.11
CA SER A 130 17.51 11.88 -4.46
C SER A 130 16.89 11.87 -3.06
N VAL A 131 15.97 10.93 -2.78
CA VAL A 131 15.28 10.81 -1.48
C VAL A 131 15.53 9.49 -0.78
N LEU A 132 16.27 8.57 -1.40
CA LEU A 132 16.46 7.19 -0.91
C LEU A 132 16.96 7.13 0.53
N LYS A 133 17.91 8.00 0.90
CA LYS A 133 18.46 8.06 2.28
C LYS A 133 17.44 8.52 3.31
N ASP A 134 16.51 9.38 2.93
CA ASP A 134 15.50 9.86 3.87
C ASP A 134 14.37 8.83 4.03
N TRP A 135 14.07 8.06 2.98
CA TRP A 135 13.22 6.88 3.06
C TRP A 135 13.83 5.75 3.91
N GLU A 136 15.14 5.57 3.85
CA GLU A 136 15.85 4.61 4.72
C GLU A 136 15.68 4.99 6.19
N LYS A 137 15.92 6.26 6.54
CA LYS A 137 15.72 6.77 7.91
C LYS A 137 14.28 6.58 8.38
N ASP A 138 13.30 6.89 7.52
CA ASP A 138 11.89 6.72 7.84
C ASP A 138 11.54 5.25 8.09
N TYR A 139 12.06 4.35 7.25
CA TYR A 139 11.83 2.91 7.41
C TYR A 139 12.46 2.35 8.69
N LEU A 140 13.68 2.78 9.04
CA LEU A 140 14.32 2.39 10.30
C LEU A 140 13.47 2.83 11.51
N LEU A 141 12.97 4.07 11.51
CA LEU A 141 12.06 4.55 12.57
C LEU A 141 10.77 3.72 12.62
N MET A 142 10.27 3.27 11.48
CA MET A 142 9.12 2.38 11.41
C MET A 142 9.38 0.99 11.95
N GLN A 143 10.56 0.41 11.67
CA GLN A 143 10.96 -0.88 12.20
C GLN A 143 11.05 -0.84 13.73
N GLU A 144 11.55 0.26 14.29
CA GLU A 144 11.68 0.43 15.74
C GLU A 144 10.33 0.63 16.45
N ASN A 145 9.39 1.37 15.83
CA ASN A 145 8.22 1.91 16.54
C ASN A 145 6.87 1.32 16.09
N MET A 146 6.80 0.66 14.95
CA MET A 146 5.52 0.28 14.33
C MET A 146 5.45 -1.16 13.84
N ILE A 147 6.56 -1.75 13.40
CA ILE A 147 6.55 -3.10 12.84
C ILE A 147 6.78 -4.11 13.96
N TYR A 148 5.79 -4.98 14.17
CA TYR A 148 5.91 -6.11 15.08
C TYR A 148 6.48 -7.32 14.34
N GLY A 149 7.49 -7.97 14.94
CA GLY A 149 8.13 -9.16 14.39
C GLY A 149 9.26 -8.87 13.41
N GLU A 150 9.61 -9.86 12.59
CA GLU A 150 10.71 -9.74 11.64
C GLU A 150 10.35 -8.84 10.46
N SER A 151 11.32 -8.02 10.05
CA SER A 151 11.22 -7.17 8.88
C SER A 151 12.53 -7.16 8.12
N LEU A 152 12.42 -6.99 6.81
CA LEU A 152 13.59 -6.92 5.94
C LEU A 152 14.40 -5.67 6.24
N ASN A 153 15.71 -5.71 6.01
CA ASN A 153 16.49 -4.47 5.99
C ASN A 153 16.08 -3.62 4.77
N PHE A 154 16.41 -2.33 4.83
CA PHE A 154 15.97 -1.38 3.79
C PHE A 154 16.42 -1.78 2.38
N ASN A 155 17.66 -2.25 2.20
CA ASN A 155 18.16 -2.68 0.89
C ASN A 155 17.37 -3.86 0.32
N GLN A 156 17.01 -4.83 1.16
CA GLN A 156 16.16 -5.96 0.78
C GLN A 156 14.74 -5.51 0.41
N LEU A 157 14.17 -4.56 1.17
CA LEU A 157 12.88 -3.97 0.86
C LEU A 157 12.90 -3.30 -0.53
N ILE A 158 13.92 -2.49 -0.82
CA ILE A 158 14.06 -1.82 -2.13
C ILE A 158 14.27 -2.82 -3.27
N ALA A 159 15.02 -3.90 -3.04
CA ALA A 159 15.17 -4.98 -4.02
C ALA A 159 13.81 -5.62 -4.36
N ARG A 160 12.97 -5.88 -3.36
CA ARG A 160 11.61 -6.41 -3.56
C ARG A 160 10.67 -5.41 -4.22
N MET A 161 10.77 -4.12 -3.92
CA MET A 161 10.01 -3.09 -4.63
C MET A 161 10.42 -2.99 -6.10
N THR A 162 11.71 -3.15 -6.40
CA THR A 162 12.22 -3.21 -7.77
C THR A 162 11.67 -4.43 -8.50
N GLU A 163 11.68 -5.59 -7.85
CA GLU A 163 11.09 -6.82 -8.40
C GLU A 163 9.60 -6.64 -8.69
N LEU A 164 8.83 -6.14 -7.72
CA LEU A 164 7.40 -5.88 -7.90
C LEU A 164 7.17 -4.89 -9.05
N ASN A 165 7.92 -3.80 -9.13
CA ASN A 165 7.78 -2.83 -10.20
C ASN A 165 8.07 -3.45 -11.58
N ASN A 166 9.03 -4.37 -11.67
CA ASN A 166 9.27 -5.12 -12.90
C ASN A 166 8.09 -6.03 -13.26
N ARG A 167 7.43 -6.68 -12.28
CA ARG A 167 6.21 -7.48 -12.53
C ARG A 167 5.07 -6.62 -13.12
N PHE A 168 4.92 -5.39 -12.63
CA PHE A 168 3.99 -4.42 -13.24
C PHE A 168 4.42 -4.05 -14.66
N ASN A 169 5.69 -3.68 -14.85
CA ASN A 169 6.20 -3.20 -16.14
C ASN A 169 6.22 -4.26 -17.25
N THR A 170 6.18 -5.55 -16.92
CA THR A 170 6.06 -6.65 -17.89
C THR A 170 4.62 -7.07 -18.17
N THR A 171 3.66 -6.54 -17.42
CA THR A 171 2.23 -6.80 -17.63
C THR A 171 1.75 -6.03 -18.86
N ASN A 172 1.02 -6.70 -19.75
CA ASN A 172 0.38 -6.09 -20.91
C ASN A 172 -1.14 -6.25 -20.80
N PHE A 173 -1.84 -5.14 -20.98
CA PHE A 173 -3.31 -5.09 -21.01
C PHE A 173 -3.85 -5.05 -22.44
#